data_AF-A0A7S2TZ50-F1
#
_entry.id   AF-A0A7S2TZ50-F1
#
_cell.length_a   1.000
_cell.length_b   1.000
_cell.length_c   1.000
_cell.angle_alpha   90.00
_cell.angle_beta   90.00
_cell.angle_gamma   90.00
#
_symmetry.space_group_name_H-M   'P 1'
#
loop_
_entity.id
_entity.type
_entity.pdbx_description
1 polymer ?
#
loop_
_entity_poly.entity_id
_entity_poly.type
_entity_poly.pdbx_seq_one_letter_code
_entity_poly.pdbx_strand_id
1 'polypeptide(L)'
;MKTEKAMVFFFKSCDKRFIYYMGRDKHENELLIKYGWQKDVWFHVDDLSSAHVYLRLPKGVTIDDVPENVLEECAQLVKANSIQGNKLKNVKIVYTMWENLHKRKSMEIGQIGTPRSRNVRTP
;
A
#
# COMPACT_ATOMS: atom_id res chain seq x y z
N MET A 1 -29.85 -5.00 6.52
CA MET A 1 -28.39 -5.10 6.67
C MET A 1 -27.79 -3.86 6.03
N LYS A 2 -27.21 -2.95 6.81
CA LYS A 2 -26.64 -1.70 6.26
C LYS A 2 -25.41 -2.08 5.45
N THR A 3 -25.45 -1.91 4.13
CA THR A 3 -24.24 -1.86 3.32
C THR A 3 -23.48 -0.61 3.72
N GLU A 4 -22.57 -0.73 4.68
CA GLU A 4 -21.54 0.30 4.87
C GLU A 4 -20.79 0.41 3.55
N LYS A 5 -20.84 1.59 2.92
CA LYS A 5 -20.03 1.87 1.75
C LYS A 5 -18.58 1.75 2.20
N ALA A 6 -17.87 0.74 1.71
CA ALA A 6 -16.42 0.67 1.88
C ALA A 6 -15.80 1.97 1.35
N MET A 7 -15.14 2.72 2.22
CA MET A 7 -14.55 4.03 1.91
C MET A 7 -13.04 3.90 2.04
N VAL A 8 -12.35 3.96 0.90
CA VAL A 8 -10.89 4.10 0.89
C VAL A 8 -10.52 5.48 1.43
N PHE A 9 -9.60 5.52 2.40
CA PHE A 9 -9.10 6.78 2.97
C PHE A 9 -8.09 7.40 2.04
N PHE A 10 -8.11 8.73 1.92
CA PHE A 10 -7.05 9.46 1.24
C PHE A 10 -6.65 10.69 2.05
N PHE A 11 -5.36 11.02 2.01
CA PHE A 11 -4.80 12.15 2.71
C PHE A 11 -3.51 12.61 2.01
N LYS A 12 -3.12 13.87 2.24
CA LYS A 12 -1.88 14.43 1.69
C LYS A 12 -0.71 14.02 2.59
N SER A 13 0.43 13.76 1.97
CA SER A 13 1.70 13.58 2.66
C SER A 13 2.19 14.87 3.34
N CYS A 14 3.15 14.74 4.27
CA CYS A 14 3.98 15.86 4.72
C CYS A 14 4.52 16.68 3.53
N ASP A 15 4.88 16.02 2.43
CA ASP A 15 5.11 16.65 1.14
C ASP A 15 3.79 16.68 0.36
N LYS A 16 3.13 17.84 0.37
CA LYS A 16 1.78 18.07 -0.19
C LYS A 16 1.63 17.74 -1.68
N ARG A 17 2.73 17.46 -2.39
CA ARG A 17 2.73 16.96 -3.77
C ARG A 17 2.19 15.53 -3.86
N PHE A 18 2.37 14.73 -2.81
CA PHE A 18 2.01 13.33 -2.77
C PHE A 18 0.68 13.09 -2.07
N ILE A 19 -0.07 12.10 -2.56
CA ILE A 19 -1.36 11.69 -2.00
C ILE A 19 -1.28 10.20 -1.64
N TYR A 20 -1.70 9.88 -0.43
CA TYR A 20 -1.84 8.51 0.04
C TYR A 20 -3.28 8.04 -0.15
N TYR A 21 -3.45 6.77 -0.50
CA TYR A 21 -4.71 6.04 -0.41
C TYR A 21 -4.51 4.81 0.47
N MET A 22 -5.41 4.56 1.41
CA MET A 22 -5.29 3.47 2.37
C MET A 22 -6.58 2.68 2.51
N GLY A 23 -6.46 1.35 2.44
CA GLY A 23 -7.51 0.40 2.83
C GLY A 23 -7.17 -0.14 4.21
N ARG A 24 -8.10 -0.05 5.17
CA ARG A 24 -7.86 -0.47 6.56
C ARG A 24 -8.13 -1.95 6.80
N ASP A 25 -8.94 -2.54 5.95
CA ASP A 25 -9.30 -3.95 6.02
C ASP A 25 -9.18 -4.63 4.66
N LYS A 26 -9.40 -5.94 4.64
CA LYS A 26 -9.29 -6.76 3.44
C LYS A 26 -10.25 -6.35 2.32
N HIS A 27 -11.45 -5.85 2.64
CA HIS A 27 -12.45 -5.45 1.65
C HIS A 27 -12.06 -4.12 1.01
N GLU A 28 -11.57 -3.16 1.79
CA GLU A 28 -11.03 -1.90 1.27
C GLU A 28 -9.72 -2.12 0.48
N ASN A 29 -8.86 -3.02 0.95
CA ASN A 29 -7.65 -3.44 0.23
C ASN A 29 -7.99 -4.05 -1.13
N GLU A 30 -9.04 -4.88 -1.22
CA GLU A 30 -9.51 -5.46 -2.47
C GLU A 30 -9.98 -4.37 -3.46
N LEU A 31 -10.67 -3.35 -2.98
CA LEU A 31 -11.09 -2.22 -3.81
C LEU A 31 -9.88 -1.42 -4.31
N LEU A 32 -8.87 -1.20 -3.46
CA LEU A 32 -7.63 -0.54 -3.85
C LEU A 32 -6.85 -1.33 -4.89
N ILE A 33 -6.75 -2.65 -4.73
CA ILE A 33 -6.15 -3.52 -5.75
C ILE A 33 -6.88 -3.36 -7.08
N LYS A 34 -8.22 -3.37 -7.06
CA LYS A 34 -9.05 -3.33 -8.27
C LYS A 34 -9.02 -1.98 -8.99
N TYR A 35 -8.95 -0.87 -8.25
CA TYR A 35 -9.10 0.48 -8.79
C TYR A 35 -7.83 1.35 -8.70
N GLY A 36 -6.72 0.79 -8.20
CA GLY A 36 -5.42 1.46 -8.16
C GLY A 36 -4.92 1.84 -9.54
N TRP A 37 -4.06 2.86 -9.60
CA TRP A 37 -3.45 3.30 -10.86
C TRP A 37 -2.10 2.61 -11.07
N GLN A 38 -1.74 2.35 -12.33
CA GLN A 38 -0.47 1.71 -12.68
C GLN A 38 0.77 2.43 -12.15
N LYS A 39 0.68 3.75 -11.96
CA LYS A 39 1.76 4.60 -11.46
C LYS A 39 1.74 4.79 -9.94
N ASP A 40 0.78 4.20 -9.24
CA ASP A 40 0.79 4.24 -7.78
C ASP A 40 1.86 3.25 -7.25
N VAL A 41 2.53 3.63 -6.17
CA VAL A 41 3.46 2.75 -5.45
C VAL A 41 2.69 2.10 -4.30
N TRP A 42 2.65 0.77 -4.28
CA TRP A 42 1.99 -0.03 -3.25
C TRP A 42 2.96 -0.36 -2.12
N PHE A 43 2.50 -0.24 -0.88
CA PHE A 43 3.23 -0.56 0.35
C PHE A 43 2.45 -1.58 1.20
N HIS A 44 3.19 -2.45 1.88
CA HIS A 44 2.63 -3.46 2.78
C HIS A 44 3.68 -3.95 3.79
N VAL A 45 3.23 -4.48 4.93
CA VAL A 45 4.11 -5.18 5.86
C VAL A 45 4.42 -6.58 5.33
N ASP A 46 5.70 -6.93 5.20
CA ASP A 46 6.09 -8.25 4.68
C ASP A 46 5.55 -9.37 5.57
N ASP A 47 5.00 -10.42 4.95
CA ASP A 47 4.46 -11.64 5.58
C ASP A 47 3.42 -11.45 6.72
N LEU A 48 2.88 -10.25 6.91
CA LEU A 48 1.90 -9.95 7.96
C LEU A 48 0.66 -9.28 7.38
N SER A 49 -0.52 -9.62 7.91
CA SER A 49 -1.76 -8.93 7.53
C SER A 49 -1.69 -7.44 7.89
N SER A 50 -1.81 -6.57 6.89
CA SER A 50 -1.79 -5.12 7.10
C SER A 50 -2.67 -4.35 6.11
N ALA A 51 -2.90 -3.09 6.43
CA ALA A 51 -3.46 -2.13 5.48
C ALA A 51 -2.62 -2.07 4.20
N HIS A 52 -3.29 -1.88 3.05
CA HIS A 52 -2.60 -1.51 1.83
C HIS A 52 -2.53 0.00 1.74
N VAL A 53 -1.32 0.53 1.56
CA VAL A 53 -1.09 1.96 1.31
C VAL A 53 -0.59 2.14 -0.11
N TYR A 54 -1.19 3.09 -0.82
CA TYR A 54 -0.86 3.47 -2.18
C TYR A 54 -0.38 4.91 -2.17
N LEU A 55 0.85 5.13 -2.60
CA LEU A 55 1.41 6.46 -2.84
C LEU A 55 1.20 6.85 -4.30
N ARG A 56 0.40 7.89 -4.53
CA ARG A 56 0.17 8.42 -5.86
C ARG A 56 1.25 9.41 -6.24
N LEU A 57 2.00 9.05 -7.28
CA LEU A 57 3.08 9.88 -7.81
C LEU A 57 2.53 11.03 -8.65
N PRO A 58 3.07 12.26 -8.49
CA PRO A 58 2.79 13.35 -9.42
C PRO A 58 3.22 13.00 -10.86
N LYS A 59 2.65 13.71 -11.83
CA LYS A 59 3.00 13.50 -13.24
C LYS A 59 4.50 13.75 -13.46
N GLY A 60 5.20 12.76 -14.02
CA GLY A 60 6.62 12.84 -14.34
C GLY A 60 7.56 12.46 -13.20
N VAL A 61 7.02 12.15 -12.01
CA VAL A 61 7.79 11.67 -10.85
C VAL A 61 7.84 10.15 -10.88
N THR A 62 9.00 9.59 -10.60
CA THR A 62 9.23 8.15 -10.47
C THR A 62 9.39 7.75 -9.00
N ILE A 63 9.44 6.45 -8.73
CA ILE A 63 9.68 5.92 -7.39
C ILE A 63 11.03 6.35 -6.81
N ASP A 64 12.02 6.60 -7.67
CA ASP A 64 13.37 7.02 -7.29
C ASP A 64 13.43 8.50 -6.89
N ASP A 65 12.41 9.28 -7.26
CA ASP A 65 12.28 10.71 -6.93
C ASP A 65 11.49 10.93 -5.62
N VAL A 66 10.99 9.86 -4.99
CA VAL A 66 10.19 9.95 -3.76
C VAL A 66 11.11 10.29 -2.58
N PRO A 67 10.86 11.40 -1.85
CA PRO A 67 11.65 11.74 -0.68
C PRO A 67 11.58 10.68 0.42
N GLU A 68 12.69 10.48 1.14
CA GLU A 68 12.80 9.47 2.20
C GLU A 68 11.72 9.62 3.28
N ASN A 69 11.43 10.85 3.71
CA ASN A 69 10.38 11.13 4.69
C ASN A 69 8.98 10.70 4.21
N VAL A 70 8.71 10.72 2.91
CA VAL A 70 7.44 10.24 2.32
C VAL A 70 7.39 8.70 2.32
N LEU A 71 8.52 8.04 2.07
CA LEU A 71 8.64 6.59 2.20
C LEU A 71 8.47 6.14 3.65
N GLU A 72 9.07 6.84 4.60
CA GLU A 72 8.93 6.60 6.04
C GLU A 72 7.47 6.77 6.50
N GLU A 73 6.77 7.81 6.06
CA GLU A 73 5.34 7.98 6.34
C GLU A 73 4.53 6.77 5.87
N CYS A 74 4.77 6.30 4.62
CA CYS A 74 4.11 5.10 4.10
C CYS A 74 4.39 3.87 4.96
N ALA A 75 5.66 3.65 5.34
CA ALA A 75 6.10 2.55 6.17
C ALA A 75 5.45 2.57 7.57
N GLN A 76 5.37 3.75 8.19
CA GLN A 76 4.72 3.93 9.48
C GLN A 76 3.22 3.65 9.40
N LEU A 77 2.55 4.10 8.34
CA LEU A 77 1.12 3.88 8.14
C LEU A 77 0.78 2.39 8.01
N VAL A 78 1.50 1.63 7.17
CA VAL A 78 1.24 0.19 7.01
C VAL A 78 1.57 -0.58 8.29
N LYS A 79 2.64 -0.22 9.00
CA LYS A 79 2.99 -0.84 10.29
C LYS A 79 1.91 -0.58 11.34
N ALA A 80 1.50 0.68 11.52
CA ALA A 80 0.50 1.08 12.51
C ALA A 80 -0.85 0.39 12.26
N ASN A 81 -1.19 0.17 10.99
CA ASN A 81 -2.43 -0.50 10.56
C ASN A 81 -2.20 -1.98 10.21
N SER A 82 -1.18 -2.62 10.77
CA SER A 82 -1.00 -4.08 10.72
C SER A 82 -1.62 -4.75 11.93
N ILE A 83 -2.28 -5.89 11.73
CA ILE A 83 -2.95 -6.65 12.80
C ILE A 83 -1.95 -7.09 13.88
N GLN A 84 -0.79 -7.60 13.44
CA GLN A 84 0.28 -8.07 14.32
C GLN A 84 1.49 -7.13 14.28
N GLY A 85 1.81 -6.57 13.11
CA GLY A 85 3.01 -5.75 12.91
C GLY A 85 3.04 -4.47 13.74
N ASN A 86 1.88 -3.95 14.15
CA ASN A 86 1.81 -2.76 15.00
C ASN A 86 2.34 -2.98 16.43
N LYS A 87 2.41 -4.23 16.91
CA LYS A 87 2.94 -4.59 18.24
C LYS A 87 4.42 -4.99 18.19
N LEU A 88 4.97 -5.21 17.01
CA LEU A 88 6.36 -5.63 16.83
C LEU A 88 7.27 -4.42 16.88
N LYS A 89 8.45 -4.58 17.52
CA LYS A 89 9.48 -3.54 17.57
C LYS A 89 9.88 -3.13 16.14
N ASN A 90 10.20 -4.12 15.32
CA ASN A 90 10.59 -3.94 13.92
C ASN A 90 9.73 -4.85 13.03
N VAL A 91 9.42 -4.35 11.84
CA VAL A 91 8.80 -5.13 10.76
C VAL A 91 9.51 -4.77 9.47
N LYS A 92 9.55 -5.71 8.53
CA LYS A 92 10.01 -5.42 7.18
C LYS A 92 8.85 -4.82 6.40
N ILE A 93 9.06 -3.66 5.80
CA ILE A 93 8.11 -3.04 4.89
C ILE A 93 8.58 -3.29 3.47
N VAL A 94 7.64 -3.68 2.61
CA VAL A 94 7.90 -3.87 1.19
C VAL A 94 7.08 -2.89 0.39
N TYR A 95 7.66 -2.41 -0.71
CA TYR A 95 6.96 -1.57 -1.66
C TYR A 95 7.35 -1.88 -3.11
N THR A 96 6.40 -1.69 -4.02
CA THR A 96 6.58 -1.92 -5.45
C THR A 96 5.55 -1.13 -6.25
N MET A 97 5.79 -0.92 -7.54
CA MET A 97 4.80 -0.30 -8.42
C MET A 97 3.55 -1.18 -8.52
N TRP A 98 2.37 -0.56 -8.63
CA TRP A 98 1.11 -1.29 -8.80
C TRP A 98 1.13 -2.25 -10.00
N GLU A 99 1.84 -1.92 -11.08
CA GLU A 99 2.00 -2.78 -12.25
C GLU A 99 2.65 -4.15 -11.95
N ASN A 100 3.35 -4.29 -10.82
CA ASN A 100 3.94 -5.54 -10.37
C ASN A 100 2.96 -6.38 -9.53
N LEU A 101 1.77 -5.86 -9.22
CA LEU A 101 0.76 -6.60 -8.47
C LEU A 101 0.02 -7.59 -9.38
N HIS A 102 -0.24 -8.77 -8.85
CA HIS A 102 -0.94 -9.83 -9.57
C HIS A 102 -1.97 -10.53 -8.68
N LYS A 103 -3.25 -10.31 -8.99
CA LYS A 103 -4.39 -10.93 -8.31
C LYS A 103 -4.87 -12.16 -9.09
N ARG A 104 -4.87 -13.33 -8.45
CA ARG A 104 -5.47 -14.56 -9.00
C ARG A 104 -6.87 -14.77 -8.43
N LYS A 105 -7.72 -15.47 -9.19
CA LYS A 105 -9.09 -15.81 -8.75
C LYS A 105 -9.13 -16.67 -7.47
N SER A 106 -8.09 -17.45 -7.22
CA SER A 106 -7.97 -18.32 -6.04
C SER A 106 -7.43 -17.61 -4.79
N MET A 107 -7.06 -16.33 -4.90
CA MET A 107 -6.55 -15.56 -3.76
C MET A 107 -7.70 -14.99 -2.94
N GLU A 108 -7.53 -15.02 -1.62
CA GLU A 108 -8.49 -14.47 -0.67
C GLU A 108 -8.72 -12.97 -0.87
N ILE A 109 -9.83 -12.43 -0.36
CA ILE A 109 -10.12 -10.99 -0.40
C ILE A 109 -8.97 -10.20 0.25
N GLY A 110 -8.50 -9.15 -0.42
CA GLY A 110 -7.38 -8.31 0.00
C GLY A 110 -6.00 -8.91 -0.26
N GLN A 111 -5.90 -10.21 -0.56
CA GLN A 111 -4.62 -10.86 -0.87
C GLN A 111 -4.13 -10.49 -2.27
N ILE A 112 -2.82 -10.23 -2.41
CA ILE A 112 -2.19 -9.91 -3.69
C ILE A 112 -0.81 -10.57 -3.78
N GLY A 113 -0.37 -10.93 -5.00
CA GLY A 113 0.98 -11.43 -5.25
C GLY A 113 1.87 -10.39 -5.94
N THR A 114 3.19 -10.49 -5.73
CA THR A 114 4.23 -9.65 -6.34
C THR A 114 5.22 -10.51 -7.15
N PRO A 115 4.83 -11.03 -8.33
CA PRO A 115 5.58 -12.04 -9.08
C PRO A 115 7.02 -11.68 -9.43
N ARG A 116 7.36 -10.39 -9.59
CA ARG A 116 8.74 -9.96 -9.86
C ARG A 116 9.40 -9.50 -8.56
N SER A 117 9.94 -10.44 -7.79
CA SER A 117 10.57 -10.15 -6.50
C SER A 117 11.70 -9.12 -6.59
N ARG A 118 12.44 -9.08 -7.71
CA ARG A 118 13.50 -8.07 -7.95
C ARG A 118 12.98 -6.62 -8.06
N ASN A 119 11.68 -6.44 -8.29
CA ASN A 119 11.05 -5.12 -8.37
C ASN A 119 10.42 -4.70 -7.01
N VAL A 120 10.56 -5.53 -5.98
CA VAL A 120 10.12 -5.23 -4.63
C VAL A 120 11.30 -4.63 -3.87
N ARG A 121 11.05 -3.48 -3.24
CA ARG A 121 12.04 -2.70 -2.50
C ARG A 121 11.66 -2.65 -1.02
N THR A 122 12.65 -2.37 -0.18
CA THR A 122 12.47 -2.03 1.24
C THR A 122 12.98 -0.60 1.44
N PRO A 123 12.30 0.22 2.26
CA PRO A 123 12.74 1.59 2.52
C PRO A 123 14.04 1.58 3.33
#